data_AF-A0A841H337-F1
#
_entry.id   AF-A0A841H337-F1
#
_cell.length_a   1.000
_cell.length_b   1.000
_cell.length_c   1.000
_cell.angle_alpha   90.00
_cell.angle_beta   90.00
_cell.angle_gamma   90.00
#
_symmetry.space_group_name_H-M   'P 1'
#
loop_
_entity.id
_entity.type
_entity.pdbx_description
1 polymer ?
#
loop_
_entity_poly.entity_id
_entity_poly.type
_entity_poly.pdbx_seq_one_letter_code
_entity_poly.pdbx_strand_id
1 'polypeptide(L)'
;MSEAVDVLDQALARAIADPEHWAEFYQTFVESAVYVLGEPTPETSGFSLIHLEDEEGDVVPVFSSPAKAEAIATEELQCVPVPALALLSQLRGGRVVLNPGAPAYKLFTAMEIEALLEGVDESAGGILVEEPDALPADLTDPLARLFATHPDVSAAYLVQVTPPGAESRLVIGIDAVNDADRVREEASVLVDTLRAGREVDVMVMEEDPLSVHLRAEVEPFFGDSLASDIDPERLRRLDANPPKWGDSLLGRMTGKAEAHTQISMGAIVQANTALWAPADEPVTAPAVLVYSASPERRMDRRWVRHLARRLNRLRVEDPADPVEQRLRDRLEAEDDWFFEPLPAAFTGDSATFWCVVALSSTDLPGGSLPGDGVLPLLTCSPAAKKPGELLQVVPKAEWARPGL
;
A
#
# COMPACT_ATOMS: atom_id res chain seq x y z
N MET A 1 -15.07 -44.71 2.80
CA MET A 1 -15.63 -43.49 3.40
C MET A 1 -14.57 -42.98 4.34
N SER A 2 -13.61 -42.22 3.82
CA SER A 2 -12.40 -41.86 4.56
C SER A 2 -12.72 -40.64 5.41
N GLU A 3 -12.55 -40.77 6.73
CA GLU A 3 -12.33 -39.65 7.64
C GLU A 3 -11.12 -38.88 7.10
N ALA A 4 -11.37 -37.89 6.23
CA ALA A 4 -10.43 -36.81 6.08
C ALA A 4 -10.49 -36.09 7.43
N VAL A 5 -9.49 -36.36 8.24
CA VAL A 5 -9.21 -35.59 9.44
C VAL A 5 -9.32 -34.11 9.08
N ASP A 6 -10.32 -33.45 9.65
CA ASP A 6 -10.54 -32.03 9.47
C ASP A 6 -9.41 -31.29 10.21
N VAL A 7 -8.43 -30.84 9.44
CA VAL A 7 -7.18 -30.24 9.94
C VAL A 7 -7.49 -29.01 10.80
N LEU A 8 -8.50 -28.23 10.40
CA LEU A 8 -8.94 -27.05 11.12
C LEU A 8 -9.56 -27.40 12.47
N ASP A 9 -10.36 -28.47 12.51
CA ASP A 9 -10.92 -29.01 13.75
C ASP A 9 -9.86 -29.50 14.74
N GLN A 10 -8.83 -30.18 14.23
CA GLN A 10 -7.74 -30.63 15.09
C GLN A 10 -6.92 -29.46 15.62
N ALA A 11 -6.65 -28.46 14.78
CA ALA A 11 -5.96 -27.24 15.20
C ALA A 11 -6.77 -26.51 16.29
N LEU A 12 -8.09 -26.39 16.12
CA LEU A 12 -8.97 -25.78 17.12
C LEU A 12 -8.97 -26.58 18.43
N ALA A 13 -9.09 -27.91 18.37
CA ALA A 13 -9.08 -28.76 19.55
C ALA A 13 -7.74 -28.66 20.33
N ARG A 14 -6.61 -28.57 19.61
CA ARG A 14 -5.29 -28.36 20.24
C ARG A 14 -5.18 -26.99 20.89
N ALA A 15 -5.62 -25.93 20.22
CA ALA A 15 -5.59 -24.57 20.76
C ALA A 15 -6.47 -24.40 22.01
N ILE A 16 -7.62 -25.08 22.07
CA ILE A 16 -8.48 -25.13 23.26
C ILE A 16 -7.78 -25.86 24.42
N ALA A 17 -7.08 -26.96 24.12
CA ALA A 17 -6.37 -27.74 25.14
C ALA A 17 -5.09 -27.05 25.65
N ASP A 18 -4.39 -26.32 24.77
CA ASP A 18 -3.12 -25.64 25.06
C ASP A 18 -3.04 -24.28 24.35
N PRO A 19 -3.06 -23.16 25.12
CA PRO A 19 -3.04 -21.82 24.56
C PRO A 19 -1.85 -21.46 23.67
N GLU A 20 -0.72 -22.18 23.75
CA GLU A 20 0.44 -21.92 22.88
C GLU A 20 0.14 -22.21 21.39
N HIS A 21 -0.89 -23.01 21.10
CA HIS A 21 -1.26 -23.41 19.74
C HIS A 21 -2.29 -22.47 19.08
N TRP A 22 -2.72 -21.38 19.74
CA TRP A 22 -3.66 -20.43 19.15
C TRP A 22 -3.12 -19.77 17.88
N ALA A 23 -1.83 -19.47 17.82
CA ALA A 23 -1.21 -18.89 16.63
C ALA A 23 -1.28 -19.84 15.41
N GLU A 24 -0.99 -21.13 15.62
CA GLU A 24 -1.10 -22.18 14.60
C GLU A 24 -2.54 -22.35 14.12
N PHE A 25 -3.52 -22.33 15.05
CA PHE A 25 -4.93 -22.37 14.71
C PHE A 25 -5.36 -21.19 13.83
N TYR A 26 -4.96 -19.96 14.19
CA TYR A 26 -5.33 -18.78 13.41
C TYR A 26 -4.76 -18.80 11.99
N GLN A 27 -3.51 -19.22 11.82
CA GLN A 27 -2.93 -19.43 10.48
C GLN A 27 -3.70 -20.50 9.70
N THR A 28 -3.92 -21.66 10.32
CA THR A 28 -4.67 -22.76 9.72
C THR A 28 -6.08 -22.34 9.31
N PHE A 29 -6.77 -21.55 10.13
CA PHE A 29 -8.12 -21.05 9.85
C PHE A 29 -8.15 -20.18 8.60
N VAL A 30 -7.25 -19.20 8.51
CA VAL A 30 -7.21 -18.28 7.38
C VAL A 30 -6.88 -18.98 6.07
N GLU A 31 -5.96 -19.95 6.10
CA GLU A 31 -5.54 -20.74 4.92
C GLU A 31 -6.57 -21.81 4.50
N SER A 32 -7.57 -22.08 5.35
CA SER A 32 -8.57 -23.11 5.09
C SER A 32 -9.76 -22.61 4.29
N ALA A 33 -10.35 -23.53 3.52
CA ALA A 33 -11.73 -23.37 3.07
C ALA A 33 -12.67 -23.71 4.23
N VAL A 34 -13.67 -22.85 4.45
CA VAL A 34 -14.73 -23.03 5.43
C VAL A 34 -16.07 -23.12 4.73
N TYR A 35 -17.07 -23.64 5.41
CA TYR A 35 -18.40 -23.85 4.84
C TYR A 35 -19.39 -22.89 5.47
N VAL A 36 -20.18 -22.25 4.61
CA VAL A 36 -21.25 -21.32 5.01
C VAL A 36 -22.59 -21.82 4.52
N LEU A 37 -23.65 -21.43 5.24
CA LEU A 37 -25.03 -21.69 4.87
C LEU A 37 -25.68 -20.41 4.36
N GLY A 38 -26.48 -20.53 3.31
CA GLY A 38 -27.18 -19.40 2.74
C GLY A 38 -28.26 -19.79 1.74
N GLU A 39 -29.07 -18.81 1.39
CA GLU A 39 -30.09 -18.92 0.37
C GLU A 39 -29.55 -18.42 -0.97
N PRO A 40 -29.67 -19.20 -2.06
CA PRO A 40 -29.34 -18.70 -3.39
C PRO A 40 -30.33 -17.59 -3.77
N THR A 41 -29.82 -16.44 -4.24
CA THR A 41 -30.65 -15.33 -4.69
C THR A 41 -30.79 -15.38 -6.23
N PRO A 42 -31.90 -15.91 -6.78
CA PRO A 42 -32.02 -16.16 -8.22
C PRO A 42 -32.03 -14.88 -9.08
N GLU A 43 -32.37 -13.73 -8.49
CA GLU A 43 -32.44 -12.44 -9.19
C GLU A 43 -31.07 -11.80 -9.45
N THR A 44 -30.09 -12.08 -8.59
CA THR A 44 -28.73 -11.50 -8.65
C THR A 44 -27.65 -12.54 -8.93
N SER A 45 -28.02 -13.82 -9.08
CA SER A 45 -27.06 -14.94 -9.07
C SER A 45 -26.11 -14.89 -7.86
N GLY A 46 -26.63 -14.40 -6.73
CA GLY A 46 -25.88 -14.18 -5.49
C GLY A 46 -26.17 -15.25 -4.44
N PHE A 47 -25.56 -15.09 -3.27
CA PHE A 47 -25.70 -16.00 -2.15
C PHE A 47 -25.88 -15.17 -0.87
N SER A 48 -27.03 -15.32 -0.19
CA SER A 48 -27.32 -14.59 1.04
C SER A 48 -27.00 -15.48 2.24
N LEU A 49 -25.98 -15.08 3.03
CA LEU A 49 -25.59 -15.81 4.23
C LEU A 49 -26.69 -15.76 5.29
N ILE A 50 -26.83 -16.86 6.04
CA ILE A 50 -27.68 -16.84 7.24
C ILE A 50 -26.98 -16.10 8.37
N HIS A 51 -27.77 -15.50 9.25
CA HIS A 51 -27.31 -14.86 10.48
C HIS A 51 -27.98 -15.55 11.67
N LEU A 52 -27.20 -15.86 12.69
CA LEU A 52 -27.71 -16.22 14.00
C LEU A 52 -27.73 -14.96 14.87
N GLU A 53 -28.63 -14.92 15.85
CA GLU A 53 -28.72 -13.82 16.81
C GLU A 53 -28.26 -14.33 18.18
N ASP A 54 -27.32 -13.62 18.81
CA ASP A 54 -26.90 -13.87 20.20
C ASP A 54 -27.09 -12.62 21.08
N GLU A 55 -26.62 -12.65 22.34
CA GLU A 55 -26.78 -11.54 23.28
C GLU A 55 -26.07 -10.24 22.85
N GLU A 56 -25.11 -10.31 21.93
CA GLU A 56 -24.30 -9.19 21.44
C GLU A 56 -24.65 -8.78 19.99
N GLY A 57 -25.59 -9.48 19.34
CA GLY A 57 -26.12 -9.15 18.01
C GLY A 57 -25.93 -10.25 16.97
N ASP A 58 -25.93 -9.86 15.70
CA ASP A 58 -25.82 -10.79 14.58
C ASP A 58 -24.44 -11.47 14.53
N VAL A 59 -24.44 -12.79 14.31
CA VAL A 59 -23.24 -13.61 14.15
C VAL A 59 -23.42 -14.58 12.98
N VAL A 60 -22.43 -14.62 12.09
CA VAL A 60 -22.45 -15.51 10.92
C VAL A 60 -21.91 -16.90 11.32
N PRO A 61 -22.68 -17.98 11.13
CA PRO A 61 -22.21 -19.33 11.40
C PRO A 61 -21.32 -19.85 10.27
N VAL A 62 -20.17 -20.40 10.65
CA VAL A 62 -19.17 -20.96 9.76
C VAL A 62 -18.80 -22.35 10.24
N PHE A 63 -18.52 -23.27 9.32
CA PHE A 63 -18.27 -24.66 9.62
C PHE A 63 -16.94 -25.12 9.03
N SER A 64 -16.23 -25.94 9.81
CA SER A 64 -14.97 -26.59 9.40
C SER A 64 -15.18 -27.68 8.34
N SER A 65 -16.37 -28.30 8.32
CA SER A 65 -16.73 -29.36 7.37
C SER A 65 -18.20 -29.27 6.93
N PRO A 66 -18.52 -29.81 5.73
CA PRO A 66 -19.89 -29.75 5.20
C PRO A 66 -20.84 -30.59 6.05
N ALA A 67 -20.38 -31.70 6.62
CA ALA A 67 -21.18 -32.54 7.52
C ALA A 67 -21.69 -31.78 8.76
N LYS A 68 -20.91 -30.81 9.26
CA LYS A 68 -21.32 -29.97 10.39
C LYS A 68 -22.31 -28.89 9.98
N ALA A 69 -22.13 -28.31 8.79
CA ALA A 69 -23.09 -27.37 8.22
C ALA A 69 -24.43 -28.08 7.99
N GLU A 70 -24.43 -29.25 7.37
CA GLU A 70 -25.61 -30.08 7.08
C GLU A 70 -26.34 -30.54 8.35
N ALA A 71 -25.63 -30.74 9.47
CA ALA A 71 -26.25 -31.10 10.74
C ALA A 71 -27.15 -30.00 11.32
N ILE A 72 -26.98 -28.75 10.87
CA ILE A 72 -27.74 -27.57 11.32
C ILE A 72 -28.59 -26.97 10.19
N ALA A 73 -28.29 -27.31 8.93
CA ALA A 73 -29.02 -26.82 7.75
C ALA A 73 -30.47 -27.33 7.72
N THR A 74 -31.37 -26.48 7.21
CA THR A 74 -32.73 -26.84 6.82
C THR A 74 -32.78 -27.19 5.32
N GLU A 75 -33.88 -27.78 4.83
CA GLU A 75 -34.01 -28.20 3.41
C GLU A 75 -33.88 -27.04 2.39
N GLU A 76 -34.00 -25.79 2.85
CA GLU A 76 -33.96 -24.58 2.00
C GLU A 76 -32.57 -23.95 1.91
N LEU A 77 -31.63 -24.36 2.77
CA LEU A 77 -30.30 -23.78 2.84
C LEU A 77 -29.29 -24.56 2.01
N GLN A 78 -28.45 -23.83 1.27
CA GLN A 78 -27.33 -24.40 0.55
C GLN A 78 -26.04 -24.26 1.35
N CYS A 79 -25.21 -25.30 1.33
CA CYS A 79 -23.88 -25.29 1.92
C CYS A 79 -22.85 -25.04 0.83
N VAL A 80 -22.05 -23.99 0.99
CA VAL A 80 -21.04 -23.57 -0.01
C VAL A 80 -19.68 -23.45 0.68
N PRO A 81 -18.61 -24.05 0.11
CA PRO A 81 -17.25 -23.78 0.57
C PRO A 81 -16.80 -22.40 0.12
N VAL A 82 -16.21 -21.64 1.02
CA VAL A 82 -15.63 -20.31 0.78
C VAL A 82 -14.24 -20.22 1.43
N PRO A 83 -13.27 -19.52 0.84
CA PRO A 83 -12.01 -19.24 1.52
C PRO A 83 -12.27 -18.42 2.78
N ALA A 84 -11.71 -18.83 3.93
CA ALA A 84 -11.95 -18.14 5.20
C ALA A 84 -11.53 -16.67 5.14
N LEU A 85 -10.36 -16.37 4.57
CA LEU A 85 -9.87 -15.00 4.43
C LEU A 85 -10.81 -14.10 3.61
N ALA A 86 -11.35 -14.62 2.50
CA ALA A 86 -12.29 -13.90 1.66
C ALA A 86 -13.61 -13.61 2.39
N LEU A 87 -14.11 -14.60 3.15
CA LEU A 87 -15.30 -14.44 3.99
C LEU A 87 -15.09 -13.37 5.07
N LEU A 88 -13.97 -13.43 5.81
CA LEU A 88 -13.64 -12.45 6.85
C LEU A 88 -13.56 -11.04 6.28
N SER A 89 -12.98 -10.88 5.09
CA SER A 89 -12.84 -9.59 4.41
C SER A 89 -14.19 -8.94 4.08
N GLN A 90 -15.21 -9.75 3.76
CA GLN A 90 -16.59 -9.29 3.51
C GLN A 90 -17.34 -9.00 4.81
N LEU A 91 -16.94 -9.60 5.92
CA LEU A 91 -17.56 -9.48 7.24
C LEU A 91 -16.77 -8.54 8.18
N ARG A 92 -16.01 -7.58 7.65
CA ARG A 92 -15.33 -6.54 8.44
C ARG A 92 -16.31 -5.80 9.35
N GLY A 93 -15.90 -5.56 10.59
CA GLY A 93 -16.78 -5.02 11.64
C GLY A 93 -17.88 -5.97 12.14
N GLY A 94 -18.00 -7.19 11.58
CA GLY A 94 -19.00 -8.20 11.96
C GLY A 94 -18.49 -9.21 12.98
N ARG A 95 -19.26 -10.30 13.18
CA ARG A 95 -18.91 -11.41 14.09
C ARG A 95 -19.15 -12.75 13.39
N VAL A 96 -18.27 -13.70 13.64
CA VAL A 96 -18.31 -15.05 13.03
C VAL A 96 -18.18 -16.10 14.12
N VAL A 97 -18.95 -17.18 14.05
CA VAL A 97 -18.80 -18.33 14.94
C VAL A 97 -18.43 -19.58 14.15
N LEU A 98 -17.27 -20.16 14.45
CA LEU A 98 -16.83 -21.43 13.90
C LEU A 98 -17.41 -22.60 14.71
N ASN A 99 -18.06 -23.52 14.00
CA ASN A 99 -18.70 -24.73 14.52
C ASN A 99 -19.72 -24.45 15.65
N PRO A 100 -20.74 -23.61 15.42
CA PRO A 100 -21.76 -23.31 16.43
C PRO A 100 -22.40 -24.59 16.97
N GLY A 101 -22.53 -24.69 18.30
CA GLY A 101 -23.12 -25.85 18.97
C GLY A 101 -22.21 -27.08 19.09
N ALA A 102 -21.00 -27.06 18.53
CA ALA A 102 -20.03 -28.14 18.72
C ALA A 102 -19.29 -28.04 20.06
N PRO A 103 -18.73 -29.15 20.60
CA PRO A 103 -17.91 -29.11 21.81
C PRO A 103 -16.65 -28.23 21.69
N ALA A 104 -16.09 -28.15 20.48
CA ALA A 104 -14.99 -27.25 20.14
C ALA A 104 -15.53 -26.22 19.14
N TYR A 105 -15.68 -24.98 19.60
CA TYR A 105 -16.16 -23.84 18.82
C TYR A 105 -15.29 -22.61 19.10
N LYS A 106 -15.31 -21.62 18.19
CA LYS A 106 -14.63 -20.34 18.38
C LYS A 106 -15.50 -19.21 17.85
N LEU A 107 -15.77 -18.23 18.71
CA LEU A 107 -16.36 -16.95 18.31
C LEU A 107 -15.23 -15.98 17.95
N PHE A 108 -15.34 -15.33 16.80
CA PHE A 108 -14.48 -14.25 16.32
C PHE A 108 -15.24 -12.94 16.44
N THR A 109 -14.71 -12.05 17.27
CA THR A 109 -15.21 -10.68 17.41
C THR A 109 -14.76 -9.81 16.24
N ALA A 110 -15.41 -8.67 16.02
CA ALA A 110 -14.99 -7.70 15.00
C ALA A 110 -13.51 -7.34 15.12
N MET A 111 -13.02 -7.11 16.34
CA MET A 111 -11.61 -6.80 16.61
C MET A 111 -10.66 -7.95 16.26
N GLU A 112 -11.05 -9.20 16.52
CA GLU A 112 -10.25 -10.37 16.12
C GLU A 112 -10.27 -10.58 14.62
N ILE A 113 -11.39 -10.31 13.94
CA ILE A 113 -11.48 -10.35 12.48
C ILE A 113 -10.54 -9.31 11.87
N GLU A 114 -10.56 -8.06 12.34
CA GLU A 114 -9.64 -7.04 11.86
C GLU A 114 -8.18 -7.44 12.14
N ALA A 115 -7.87 -7.94 13.34
CA ALA A 115 -6.51 -8.39 13.67
C ALA A 115 -6.05 -9.59 12.82
N LEU A 116 -6.95 -10.48 12.41
CA LEU A 116 -6.64 -11.56 11.48
C LEU A 116 -6.44 -11.03 10.06
N LEU A 117 -7.23 -10.06 9.62
CA LEU A 117 -7.06 -9.43 8.31
C LEU A 117 -5.80 -8.55 8.24
N GLU A 118 -5.38 -7.95 9.34
CA GLU A 118 -4.13 -7.18 9.47
C GLU A 118 -2.89 -8.09 9.66
N GLY A 119 -3.05 -9.22 10.36
CA GLY A 119 -1.98 -10.17 10.68
C GLY A 119 -1.73 -11.23 9.62
N VAL A 120 -2.60 -11.31 8.62
CA VAL A 120 -2.41 -12.11 7.41
C VAL A 120 -1.77 -11.18 6.39
N ASP A 121 -0.46 -11.35 6.17
CA ASP A 121 0.14 -10.97 4.88
C ASP A 121 -0.79 -11.55 3.81
N GLU A 122 -1.20 -10.75 2.82
CA GLU A 122 -2.31 -10.92 1.84
C GLU A 122 -2.33 -12.23 1.00
N SER A 123 -1.61 -13.26 1.43
CA SER A 123 -1.12 -14.45 0.73
C SER A 123 -1.92 -15.74 0.99
N ALA A 124 -2.86 -15.81 1.95
CA ALA A 124 -3.53 -17.07 2.30
C ALA A 124 -4.78 -17.40 1.44
N GLY A 125 -4.69 -17.13 0.14
CA GLY A 125 -5.76 -17.32 -0.85
C GLY A 125 -5.65 -16.37 -2.04
N GLY A 126 -4.82 -15.34 -1.90
CA GLY A 126 -4.42 -14.45 -2.97
C GLY A 126 -3.45 -15.12 -3.93
N ILE A 127 -3.44 -14.62 -5.17
CA ILE A 127 -2.30 -14.81 -6.07
C ILE A 127 -1.05 -14.34 -5.31
N LEU A 128 -0.04 -15.20 -5.13
CA LEU A 128 1.22 -14.78 -4.54
C LEU A 128 1.96 -13.92 -5.57
N VAL A 129 2.20 -12.66 -5.22
CA VAL A 129 2.92 -11.69 -6.05
C VAL A 129 4.25 -11.41 -5.38
N GLU A 130 5.33 -11.81 -6.05
CA GLU A 130 6.69 -11.61 -5.57
C GLU A 130 7.46 -10.77 -6.58
N GLU A 131 8.39 -9.94 -6.11
CA GLU A 131 9.41 -9.39 -6.99
C GLU A 131 10.36 -10.52 -7.41
N PRO A 132 10.70 -10.67 -8.70
CA PRO A 132 11.62 -11.71 -9.14
C PRO A 132 13.01 -11.48 -8.52
N ASP A 133 13.63 -12.55 -8.01
CA ASP A 133 14.95 -12.56 -7.35
C ASP A 133 16.05 -11.80 -8.12
N ALA A 134 15.91 -11.69 -9.45
CA ALA A 134 16.68 -10.80 -10.29
C ALA A 134 15.83 -10.29 -11.46
N LEU A 135 15.80 -8.96 -11.65
CA LEU A 135 15.26 -8.32 -12.85
C LEU A 135 16.08 -8.79 -14.07
N PRO A 136 15.48 -9.55 -15.00
CA PRO A 136 16.18 -10.02 -16.18
C PRO A 136 16.42 -8.85 -17.15
N ALA A 137 17.63 -8.28 -17.12
CA ALA A 137 18.00 -7.12 -17.95
C ALA A 137 17.82 -7.36 -19.47
N ASP A 138 17.95 -8.62 -19.89
CA ASP A 138 17.67 -9.06 -21.27
C ASP A 138 16.20 -8.93 -21.66
N LEU A 139 15.30 -8.82 -20.68
CA LEU A 139 13.87 -8.55 -20.84
C LEU A 139 13.52 -7.09 -20.56
N THR A 140 14.00 -6.51 -19.44
CA THR A 140 13.60 -5.17 -18.99
C THR A 140 14.22 -4.07 -19.84
N ASP A 141 15.49 -4.17 -20.29
CA ASP A 141 16.12 -3.12 -21.08
C ASP A 141 15.48 -2.91 -22.48
N PRO A 142 15.17 -3.98 -23.25
CA PRO A 142 14.44 -3.81 -24.51
C PRO A 142 13.04 -3.22 -24.32
N LEU A 143 12.32 -3.63 -23.27
CA LEU A 143 10.99 -3.13 -22.98
C LEU A 143 11.01 -1.67 -22.52
N ALA A 144 11.96 -1.28 -21.67
CA ALA A 144 12.15 0.11 -21.28
C ALA A 144 12.42 1.01 -22.50
N ARG A 145 13.20 0.54 -23.48
CA ARG A 145 13.40 1.26 -24.76
C ARG A 145 12.14 1.35 -25.60
N LEU A 146 11.32 0.29 -25.63
CA LEU A 146 10.03 0.31 -26.32
C LEU A 146 9.10 1.34 -25.66
N PHE A 147 8.91 1.27 -24.34
CA PHE A 147 8.03 2.17 -23.62
C PHE A 147 8.50 3.63 -23.67
N ALA A 148 9.80 3.89 -23.73
CA ALA A 148 10.33 5.25 -23.96
C ALA A 148 9.88 5.87 -25.31
N THR A 149 9.41 5.08 -26.26
CA THR A 149 8.85 5.58 -27.53
C THR A 149 7.33 5.85 -27.47
N HIS A 150 6.67 5.47 -26.38
CA HIS A 150 5.23 5.64 -26.16
C HIS A 150 4.98 6.62 -24.99
N PRO A 151 4.61 7.89 -25.26
CA PRO A 151 4.40 8.88 -24.21
C PRO A 151 3.19 8.60 -23.31
N ASP A 152 2.29 7.70 -23.74
CA ASP A 152 1.10 7.32 -22.99
C ASP A 152 1.36 6.26 -21.89
N VAL A 153 2.59 5.73 -21.80
CA VAL A 153 2.99 4.79 -20.74
C VAL A 153 3.55 5.55 -19.55
N SER A 154 2.86 5.49 -18.42
CA SER A 154 3.25 6.17 -17.18
C SER A 154 4.22 5.35 -16.34
N ALA A 155 4.01 4.03 -16.27
CA ALA A 155 4.86 3.11 -15.54
C ALA A 155 4.73 1.67 -16.10
N ALA A 156 5.73 0.84 -15.86
CA ALA A 156 5.68 -0.59 -16.11
C ALA A 156 6.38 -1.37 -14.99
N TYR A 157 5.78 -2.49 -14.62
CA TYR A 157 6.12 -3.30 -13.46
C TYR A 157 6.42 -4.73 -13.89
N LEU A 158 7.34 -5.40 -13.19
CA LEU A 158 7.64 -6.81 -13.40
C LEU A 158 7.50 -7.55 -12.08
N VAL A 159 6.64 -8.57 -12.06
CA VAL A 159 6.44 -9.44 -10.90
C VAL A 159 6.42 -10.89 -11.31
N GLN A 160 6.71 -11.76 -10.35
CA GLN A 160 6.39 -13.17 -10.43
C GLN A 160 5.05 -13.41 -9.75
N VAL A 161 4.13 -14.01 -10.48
CA VAL A 161 2.78 -14.33 -10.04
C VAL A 161 2.67 -15.84 -9.92
N THR A 162 2.35 -16.31 -8.72
CA THR A 162 2.08 -17.74 -8.43
C THR A 162 0.60 -17.88 -8.07
N PRO A 163 -0.25 -18.28 -9.03
CA PRO A 163 -1.65 -18.53 -8.74
C PRO A 163 -1.83 -19.78 -7.86
N PRO A 164 -2.91 -19.88 -7.08
CA PRO A 164 -3.17 -21.05 -6.25
C PRO A 164 -3.24 -22.35 -7.07
N GLY A 165 -2.35 -23.30 -6.78
CA GLY A 165 -2.32 -24.61 -7.45
C GLY A 165 -1.81 -24.58 -8.90
N ALA A 166 -1.20 -23.48 -9.35
CA ALA A 166 -0.57 -23.35 -10.65
C ALA A 166 0.93 -23.01 -10.51
N GLU A 167 1.66 -23.15 -11.61
CA GLU A 167 3.08 -22.77 -11.69
C GLU A 167 3.25 -21.25 -11.69
N SER A 168 4.40 -20.81 -11.17
CA SER A 168 4.79 -19.40 -11.19
C SER A 168 5.07 -18.91 -12.61
N ARG A 169 4.59 -17.71 -12.93
CA ARG A 169 4.80 -17.04 -14.23
C ARG A 169 5.18 -15.58 -14.03
N LEU A 170 5.95 -15.04 -14.97
CA LEU A 170 6.28 -13.61 -14.94
C LEU A 170 5.13 -12.81 -15.53
N VAL A 171 4.79 -11.68 -14.91
CA VAL A 171 3.75 -10.78 -15.39
C VAL A 171 4.33 -9.37 -15.51
N ILE A 172 4.08 -8.75 -16.67
CA ILE A 172 4.42 -7.36 -16.96
C ILE A 172 3.15 -6.55 -16.90
N GLY A 173 3.04 -5.68 -15.91
CA GLY A 173 1.97 -4.69 -15.81
C GLY A 173 2.37 -3.41 -16.51
N ILE A 174 1.53 -2.91 -17.43
CA ILE A 174 1.75 -1.64 -18.13
C ILE A 174 0.66 -0.66 -17.72
N ASP A 175 1.06 0.45 -17.11
CA ASP A 175 0.16 1.56 -16.77
C ASP A 175 0.16 2.57 -17.94
N ALA A 176 -1.00 2.74 -18.60
CA ALA A 176 -1.13 3.58 -19.78
C ALA A 176 -2.53 4.22 -19.90
N VAL A 177 -2.58 5.49 -20.31
CA VAL A 177 -3.80 6.33 -20.20
C VAL A 177 -4.69 6.32 -21.46
N ASN A 178 -4.12 6.30 -22.67
CA ASN A 178 -4.90 6.50 -23.90
C ASN A 178 -4.69 5.45 -25.01
N ASP A 179 -3.56 4.72 -25.00
CA ASP A 179 -3.18 3.79 -26.09
C ASP A 179 -2.68 2.43 -25.55
N ALA A 180 -3.28 1.99 -24.44
CA ALA A 180 -2.81 0.84 -23.67
C ALA A 180 -2.83 -0.47 -24.48
N ASP A 181 -3.83 -0.67 -25.33
CA ASP A 181 -3.95 -1.86 -26.17
C ASP A 181 -2.84 -1.99 -27.22
N ARG A 182 -2.48 -0.87 -27.87
CA ARG A 182 -1.39 -0.87 -28.86
C ARG A 182 -0.05 -1.14 -28.19
N VAL A 183 0.21 -0.47 -27.07
CA VAL A 183 1.44 -0.67 -26.30
C VAL A 183 1.54 -2.11 -25.81
N ARG A 184 0.45 -2.68 -25.30
CA ARG A 184 0.38 -4.09 -24.87
C ARG A 184 0.70 -5.05 -26.01
N GLU A 185 0.17 -4.81 -27.21
CA GLU A 185 0.42 -5.67 -28.38
C GLU A 185 1.88 -5.59 -28.83
N GLU A 186 2.45 -4.39 -28.94
CA GLU A 186 3.87 -4.20 -29.28
C GLU A 186 4.81 -4.82 -28.25
N ALA A 187 4.49 -4.64 -26.96
CA ALA A 187 5.23 -5.26 -25.86
C ALA A 187 5.16 -6.78 -25.97
N SER A 188 3.96 -7.35 -26.18
CA SER A 188 3.77 -8.81 -26.33
C SER A 188 4.61 -9.39 -27.46
N VAL A 189 4.65 -8.74 -28.63
CA VAL A 189 5.48 -9.16 -29.77
C VAL A 189 6.97 -9.13 -29.41
N LEU A 190 7.41 -8.06 -28.75
CA LEU A 190 8.80 -7.94 -28.30
C LEU A 190 9.12 -9.06 -27.30
N VAL A 191 8.25 -9.32 -26.34
CA VAL A 191 8.51 -10.35 -25.35
C VAL A 191 8.54 -11.73 -25.99
N ASP A 192 7.60 -12.07 -26.89
CA ASP A 192 7.61 -13.34 -27.63
C ASP A 192 8.90 -13.56 -28.43
N THR A 193 9.52 -12.48 -28.91
CA THR A 193 10.81 -12.53 -29.60
C THR A 193 11.97 -12.82 -28.63
N LEU A 194 11.88 -12.35 -27.38
CA LEU A 194 12.91 -12.50 -26.33
C LEU A 194 12.77 -13.82 -25.55
N ARG A 195 11.58 -14.42 -25.51
CA ARG A 195 11.24 -15.63 -24.74
C ARG A 195 11.84 -16.89 -25.40
N ALA A 196 13.08 -17.23 -25.07
CA ALA A 196 13.64 -18.56 -25.31
C ALA A 196 13.06 -19.63 -24.35
N GLY A 197 11.73 -19.72 -24.21
CA GLY A 197 11.04 -20.73 -23.38
C GLY A 197 10.60 -20.29 -21.97
N ARG A 198 10.47 -18.98 -21.70
CA ARG A 198 9.88 -18.44 -20.45
C ARG A 198 8.41 -18.08 -20.68
N GLU A 199 7.52 -18.47 -19.76
CA GLU A 199 6.14 -17.97 -19.72
C GLU A 199 6.13 -16.58 -19.08
N VAL A 200 5.84 -15.57 -19.91
CA VAL A 200 5.71 -14.18 -19.47
C VAL A 200 4.35 -13.69 -19.98
N ASP A 201 3.56 -13.04 -19.14
CA ASP A 201 2.31 -12.41 -19.53
C ASP A 201 2.49 -10.89 -19.58
N VAL A 202 1.75 -10.25 -20.47
CA VAL A 202 1.71 -8.78 -20.57
C VAL A 202 0.26 -8.36 -20.37
N MET A 203 0.03 -7.50 -19.38
CA MET A 203 -1.28 -6.97 -19.05
C MET A 203 -1.26 -5.45 -19.01
N VAL A 204 -2.40 -4.85 -19.32
CA VAL A 204 -2.67 -3.44 -19.05
C VAL A 204 -3.19 -3.34 -17.62
N MET A 205 -2.73 -2.34 -16.88
CA MET A 205 -3.15 -2.14 -15.51
C MET A 205 -4.55 -1.52 -15.45
N GLU A 206 -5.42 -2.13 -14.66
CA GLU A 206 -6.80 -1.70 -14.46
C GLU A 206 -7.07 -1.45 -12.96
N GLU A 207 -8.32 -1.38 -12.53
CA GLU A 207 -8.73 -1.22 -11.12
C GLU A 207 -8.90 -2.59 -10.42
N ASP A 208 -8.17 -3.60 -10.87
CA ASP A 208 -8.17 -4.93 -10.26
C ASP A 208 -7.14 -5.04 -9.12
N PRO A 209 -7.31 -5.99 -8.18
CA PRO A 209 -6.44 -6.10 -7.00
C PRO A 209 -4.95 -6.27 -7.31
N LEU A 210 -4.59 -6.97 -8.40
CA LEU A 210 -3.19 -7.15 -8.79
C LEU A 210 -2.59 -5.84 -9.30
N SER A 211 -3.33 -5.09 -10.11
CA SER A 211 -2.91 -3.76 -10.57
C SER A 211 -2.80 -2.76 -9.42
N VAL A 212 -3.73 -2.79 -8.46
CA VAL A 212 -3.66 -1.96 -7.23
C VAL A 212 -2.42 -2.32 -6.40
N HIS A 213 -2.15 -3.61 -6.19
CA HIS A 213 -0.97 -4.08 -5.47
C HIS A 213 0.33 -3.67 -6.17
N LEU A 214 0.42 -3.84 -7.49
CA LEU A 214 1.58 -3.42 -8.28
C LEU A 214 1.87 -1.92 -8.14
N ARG A 215 0.85 -1.06 -8.19
CA ARG A 215 1.02 0.39 -7.97
C ARG A 215 1.42 0.73 -6.53
N ALA A 216 0.96 -0.06 -5.56
CA ALA A 216 1.13 0.21 -4.15
C ALA A 216 2.47 -0.30 -3.59
N GLU A 217 2.89 -1.50 -3.97
CA GLU A 217 3.93 -2.25 -3.27
C GLU A 217 5.16 -2.57 -4.13
N VAL A 218 5.07 -2.47 -5.46
CA VAL A 218 6.14 -2.88 -6.39
C VAL A 218 6.83 -1.67 -7.01
N GLU A 219 8.17 -1.73 -7.11
CA GLU A 219 8.93 -0.71 -7.84
C GLU A 219 8.81 -0.94 -9.35
N PRO A 220 8.40 0.07 -10.14
CA PRO A 220 8.37 -0.09 -11.59
C PRO A 220 9.79 -0.14 -12.15
N PHE A 221 10.00 -0.94 -13.19
CA PHE A 221 11.29 -1.00 -13.89
C PHE A 221 11.40 0.02 -15.02
N PHE A 222 10.28 0.60 -15.44
CA PHE A 222 10.20 1.66 -16.42
C PHE A 222 9.13 2.65 -16.03
N GLY A 223 9.44 3.95 -16.13
CA GLY A 223 8.58 5.00 -15.62
C GLY A 223 8.58 4.93 -14.11
N ASP A 224 8.93 6.02 -13.44
CA ASP A 224 8.94 5.99 -11.99
C ASP A 224 8.76 7.38 -11.44
N SER A 225 8.38 7.35 -10.17
CA SER A 225 8.53 8.40 -9.19
C SER A 225 7.31 9.27 -8.95
N LEU A 226 7.14 9.59 -7.67
CA LEU A 226 6.49 10.79 -7.12
C LEU A 226 6.91 12.11 -7.83
N ALA A 227 7.77 12.05 -8.86
CA ALA A 227 7.97 12.96 -9.98
C ALA A 227 6.68 13.27 -10.75
N SER A 228 5.67 13.73 -10.04
CA SER A 228 4.73 14.66 -10.62
C SER A 228 5.43 16.02 -10.70
N ASP A 229 5.58 16.56 -11.90
CA ASP A 229 6.31 17.81 -12.09
C ASP A 229 5.61 18.97 -11.36
N ILE A 230 6.40 19.87 -10.79
CA ILE A 230 5.95 21.22 -10.45
C ILE A 230 6.04 22.02 -11.74
N ASP A 231 4.93 22.60 -12.20
CA ASP A 231 4.86 23.43 -13.41
C ASP A 231 6.08 24.40 -13.47
N PRO A 232 6.86 24.43 -14.58
CA PRO A 232 7.98 25.36 -14.74
C PRO A 232 7.62 26.84 -14.49
N GLU A 233 6.37 27.24 -14.72
CA GLU A 233 5.88 28.58 -14.42
C GLU A 233 5.63 28.78 -12.91
N ARG A 234 5.22 27.73 -12.18
CA ARG A 234 5.20 27.68 -10.71
C ARG A 234 6.60 27.82 -10.13
N LEU A 235 7.61 27.19 -10.74
CA LEU A 235 9.01 27.33 -10.34
C LEU A 235 9.50 28.79 -10.44
N ARG A 236 9.28 29.45 -11.58
CA ARG A 236 9.68 30.86 -11.78
C ARG A 236 9.07 31.82 -10.75
N ARG A 237 7.86 31.50 -10.27
CA ARG A 237 7.13 32.31 -9.30
C ARG A 237 7.54 32.03 -7.85
N LEU A 238 7.80 30.77 -7.49
CA LEU A 238 8.40 30.40 -6.20
C LEU A 238 9.80 31.00 -6.05
N ASP A 239 10.59 31.03 -7.12
CA ASP A 239 11.90 31.71 -7.16
C ASP A 239 11.78 33.23 -7.05
N ALA A 240 10.71 33.82 -7.59
CA ALA A 240 10.44 35.26 -7.50
C ALA A 240 9.98 35.69 -6.09
N ASN A 241 9.49 34.76 -5.27
CA ASN A 241 8.99 35.03 -3.92
C ASN A 241 9.47 33.94 -2.92
N PRO A 242 10.78 33.88 -2.64
CA PRO A 242 11.35 32.90 -1.74
C PRO A 242 10.78 33.10 -0.31
N PRO A 243 10.71 32.02 0.50
CA PRO A 243 10.09 32.10 1.81
C PRO A 243 10.76 33.18 2.67
N LYS A 244 9.95 34.01 3.33
CA LYS A 244 10.41 35.01 4.32
C LYS A 244 10.76 34.37 5.68
N TRP A 245 11.19 33.12 5.69
CA TRP A 245 11.82 32.55 6.88
C TRP A 245 13.22 33.13 6.93
N GLY A 246 13.35 34.19 7.75
CA GLY A 246 14.57 34.96 7.89
C GLY A 246 15.76 34.09 8.24
N ASP A 247 16.82 34.28 7.46
CA ASP A 247 18.17 33.77 7.62
C ASP A 247 18.29 32.25 7.64
N SER A 248 19.17 31.71 6.79
CA SER A 248 19.51 30.29 6.70
C SER A 248 19.42 29.59 8.07
N LEU A 249 18.57 28.57 8.19
CA LEU A 249 18.46 27.73 9.39
C LEU A 249 19.81 27.09 9.79
N LEU A 250 20.80 27.06 8.88
CA LEU A 250 22.21 26.81 9.14
C LEU A 250 22.80 27.65 10.29
N GLY A 251 22.25 28.82 10.60
CA GLY A 251 22.74 29.72 11.65
C GLY A 251 22.07 29.60 13.04
N ARG A 252 21.00 28.80 13.19
CA ARG A 252 20.17 28.78 14.42
C ARG A 252 20.12 27.47 15.19
N MET A 253 20.97 26.49 14.88
CA MET A 253 21.27 25.41 15.83
C MET A 253 22.17 25.92 16.97
N THR A 254 21.69 26.90 17.73
CA THR A 254 22.29 27.27 19.02
C THR A 254 21.64 26.45 20.12
N GLY A 255 22.35 25.43 20.63
CA GLY A 255 22.29 24.75 21.94
C GLY A 255 20.97 24.35 22.64
N LYS A 256 19.84 25.03 22.40
CA LYS A 256 18.51 24.74 22.96
C LYS A 256 17.58 24.02 21.97
N ALA A 257 17.87 24.09 20.67
CA ALA A 257 17.09 23.39 19.64
C ALA A 257 17.35 21.86 19.64
N GLU A 258 18.57 21.42 19.96
CA GLU A 258 18.95 19.99 19.98
C GLU A 258 18.17 19.14 20.99
N ALA A 259 17.68 19.73 22.09
CA ALA A 259 16.94 18.99 23.12
C ALA A 259 15.55 18.52 22.66
N HIS A 260 15.03 19.08 21.57
CA HIS A 260 13.69 18.81 21.06
C HIS A 260 13.68 18.45 19.57
N THR A 261 14.79 17.96 19.03
CA THR A 261 14.86 17.43 17.66
C THR A 261 14.60 15.93 17.63
N GLN A 262 13.92 15.45 16.59
CA GLN A 262 13.78 14.04 16.30
C GLN A 262 14.02 13.75 14.82
N ILE A 263 14.29 12.49 14.52
CA ILE A 263 14.34 11.98 13.15
C ILE A 263 12.96 11.42 12.81
N SER A 264 12.46 11.77 11.63
CA SER A 264 11.26 11.20 11.02
C SER A 264 11.56 10.82 9.57
N MET A 265 10.87 9.80 9.06
CA MET A 265 10.81 9.52 7.63
C MET A 265 9.77 10.42 6.99
N GLY A 266 10.14 11.07 5.89
CA GLY A 266 9.22 11.80 5.03
C GLY A 266 9.25 11.27 3.62
N ALA A 267 8.15 11.45 2.89
CA ALA A 267 8.03 11.08 1.50
C ALA A 267 7.69 12.30 0.65
N ILE A 268 8.29 12.37 -0.53
CA ILE A 268 7.98 13.38 -1.53
C ILE A 268 6.58 13.12 -2.06
N VAL A 269 5.71 14.14 -2.04
CA VAL A 269 4.39 14.11 -2.66
C VAL A 269 4.46 14.62 -4.09
N GLN A 270 5.24 15.68 -4.31
CA GLN A 270 5.45 16.32 -5.61
C GLN A 270 6.85 16.93 -5.61
N ALA A 271 7.60 16.86 -6.71
CA ALA A 271 8.90 17.50 -6.79
C ALA A 271 9.22 17.89 -8.23
N ASN A 272 10.03 18.93 -8.40
CA ASN A 272 10.55 19.29 -9.71
C ASN A 272 11.38 18.14 -10.31
N THR A 273 11.19 17.84 -11.60
CA THR A 273 11.93 16.79 -12.34
C THR A 273 13.44 16.88 -12.22
N ALA A 274 13.99 18.09 -12.11
CA ALA A 274 15.44 18.30 -11.96
C ALA A 274 16.02 17.74 -10.65
N LEU A 275 15.18 17.40 -9.67
CA LEU A 275 15.62 16.75 -8.42
C LEU A 275 15.75 15.23 -8.57
N TRP A 276 15.20 14.61 -9.62
CA TRP A 276 15.15 13.15 -9.77
C TRP A 276 16.32 12.57 -10.55
N ALA A 277 17.08 13.41 -11.26
CA ALA A 277 18.29 13.02 -11.95
C ALA A 277 19.49 13.83 -11.43
N PRO A 278 20.67 13.21 -11.29
CA PRO A 278 21.87 13.95 -10.95
C PRO A 278 22.20 14.95 -12.08
N ALA A 279 22.43 16.20 -11.70
CA ALA A 279 22.81 17.28 -12.61
C ALA A 279 24.30 17.64 -12.44
N ASP A 280 24.94 18.08 -13.53
CA ASP A 280 26.33 18.54 -13.52
C ASP A 280 26.51 19.80 -12.65
N GLU A 281 25.48 20.63 -12.57
CA GLU A 281 25.43 21.82 -11.72
C GLU A 281 24.47 21.59 -10.53
N PRO A 282 24.77 22.14 -9.34
CA PRO A 282 23.85 22.11 -8.21
C PRO A 282 22.49 22.71 -8.56
N VAL A 283 21.42 21.96 -8.31
CA VAL A 283 20.04 22.39 -8.53
C VAL A 283 19.37 22.54 -7.18
N THR A 284 18.76 23.70 -6.95
CA THR A 284 17.83 23.92 -5.84
C THR A 284 16.44 24.09 -6.42
N ALA A 285 15.50 23.25 -6.01
CA ALA A 285 14.14 23.29 -6.54
C ALA A 285 13.12 22.93 -5.44
N PRO A 286 11.86 23.36 -5.59
CA PRO A 286 10.82 23.06 -4.63
C PRO A 286 10.38 21.60 -4.69
N ALA A 287 9.92 21.10 -3.55
CA ALA A 287 9.23 19.84 -3.39
C ALA A 287 8.16 19.95 -2.30
N VAL A 288 7.04 19.24 -2.49
CA VAL A 288 6.03 18.99 -1.46
C VAL A 288 6.39 17.68 -0.78
N LEU A 289 6.41 17.67 0.54
CA LEU A 289 6.70 16.48 1.33
C LEU A 289 5.64 16.24 2.40
N VAL A 290 5.52 14.99 2.84
CA VAL A 290 4.66 14.58 3.96
C VAL A 290 5.46 13.74 4.95
N TYR A 291 5.17 13.86 6.24
CA TYR A 291 5.79 13.07 7.31
C TYR A 291 4.93 13.05 8.57
N SER A 292 5.17 12.06 9.43
CA SER A 292 4.52 11.96 10.73
C SER A 292 5.43 12.39 11.89
N ALA A 293 4.84 13.09 12.85
CA ALA A 293 5.43 13.36 14.15
C ALA A 293 4.98 12.32 15.21
N SER A 294 4.03 11.44 14.90
CA SER A 294 3.55 10.38 15.80
C SER A 294 4.64 9.33 16.03
N PRO A 295 4.92 8.92 17.29
CA PRO A 295 5.93 7.91 17.61
C PRO A 295 5.76 6.59 16.85
N GLU A 296 4.52 6.17 16.61
CA GLU A 296 4.17 4.91 15.94
C GLU A 296 4.46 4.92 14.44
N ARG A 297 4.30 6.07 13.79
CA ARG A 297 4.40 6.20 12.32
C ARG A 297 5.63 6.97 11.85
N ARG A 298 6.36 7.65 12.75
CA ARG A 298 7.46 8.55 12.38
C ARG A 298 8.62 7.84 11.65
N MET A 299 8.84 6.54 11.88
CA MET A 299 9.88 5.76 11.19
C MET A 299 9.30 4.79 10.14
N ASP A 300 7.98 4.79 9.96
CA ASP A 300 7.30 3.86 9.07
C ASP A 300 7.41 4.34 7.61
N ARG A 301 8.48 3.89 6.94
CA ARG A 301 8.79 4.25 5.55
C ARG A 301 7.66 3.88 4.58
N ARG A 302 7.06 2.71 4.77
CA ARG A 302 5.99 2.19 3.90
C ARG A 302 4.76 3.05 4.04
N TRP A 303 4.34 3.32 5.27
CA TRP A 303 3.15 4.14 5.53
C TRP A 303 3.29 5.57 5.00
N VAL A 304 4.44 6.24 5.22
CA VAL A 304 4.61 7.62 4.74
C VAL A 304 4.68 7.69 3.21
N ARG A 305 5.25 6.67 2.55
CA ARG A 305 5.26 6.54 1.08
C ARG A 305 3.85 6.33 0.55
N HIS A 306 3.08 5.42 1.16
CA HIS A 306 1.69 5.16 0.80
C HIS A 306 0.86 6.45 0.89
N LEU A 307 1.02 7.20 1.99
CA LEU A 307 0.32 8.47 2.18
C LEU A 307 0.70 9.52 1.13
N ALA A 308 1.99 9.61 0.77
CA ALA A 308 2.44 10.53 -0.28
C ALA A 308 1.86 10.18 -1.65
N ARG A 309 1.80 8.89 -2.00
CA ARG A 309 1.15 8.41 -3.22
C ARG A 309 -0.35 8.72 -3.22
N ARG A 310 -1.04 8.53 -2.10
CA ARG A 310 -2.46 8.90 -1.96
C ARG A 310 -2.67 10.39 -2.18
N LEU A 311 -1.86 11.26 -1.59
CA LEU A 311 -1.92 12.72 -1.80
C LEU A 311 -1.65 13.10 -3.26
N ASN A 312 -0.67 12.46 -3.91
CA ASN A 312 -0.34 12.72 -5.30
C ASN A 312 -1.51 12.38 -6.24
N ARG A 313 -2.18 11.24 -6.02
CA ARG A 313 -3.33 10.78 -6.82
C ARG A 313 -4.51 11.74 -6.85
N LEU A 314 -4.74 12.48 -5.76
CA LEU A 314 -5.80 13.50 -5.69
C LEU A 314 -5.71 14.56 -6.81
N ARG A 315 -4.54 14.73 -7.44
CA ARG A 315 -4.36 15.67 -8.57
C ARG A 315 -4.98 15.17 -9.87
N VAL A 316 -5.00 13.86 -10.05
CA VAL A 316 -5.47 13.19 -11.28
C VAL A 316 -6.95 12.81 -11.15
N GLU A 317 -7.34 12.42 -9.94
CA GLU A 317 -8.71 12.03 -9.62
C GLU A 317 -9.61 13.26 -9.37
N ASP A 318 -10.93 13.11 -9.55
CA ASP A 318 -11.93 14.09 -9.11
C ASP A 318 -12.58 13.62 -7.80
N PRO A 319 -11.98 13.93 -6.63
CA PRO A 319 -12.41 13.36 -5.37
C PRO A 319 -13.83 13.83 -5.02
N ALA A 320 -14.71 12.90 -4.65
CA ALA A 320 -16.05 13.22 -4.17
C ALA A 320 -16.06 13.70 -2.70
N ASP A 321 -15.02 13.33 -1.93
CA ASP A 321 -14.89 13.69 -0.52
C ASP A 321 -14.42 15.16 -0.36
N PRO A 322 -15.14 16.01 0.41
CA PRO A 322 -14.78 17.41 0.60
C PRO A 322 -13.42 17.67 1.25
N VAL A 323 -12.94 16.75 2.10
CA VAL A 323 -11.61 16.79 2.71
C VAL A 323 -10.55 16.56 1.64
N GLU A 324 -10.75 15.56 0.79
CA GLU A 324 -9.83 15.25 -0.31
C GLU A 324 -9.83 16.34 -1.39
N GLN A 325 -10.98 16.93 -1.71
CA GLN A 325 -11.06 18.12 -2.58
C GLN A 325 -10.22 19.27 -2.03
N ARG A 326 -10.33 19.56 -0.73
CA ARG A 326 -9.53 20.63 -0.11
C ARG A 326 -8.03 20.32 -0.15
N LEU A 327 -7.63 19.06 0.01
CA LEU A 327 -6.24 18.64 -0.10
C LEU A 327 -5.73 18.78 -1.54
N ARG A 328 -6.53 18.39 -2.54
CA ARG A 328 -6.25 18.64 -3.97
C ARG A 328 -6.06 20.12 -4.24
N ASP A 329 -7.04 20.95 -3.89
CA ASP A 329 -7.00 22.40 -4.09
C ASP A 329 -5.74 23.00 -3.46
N ARG A 330 -5.37 22.50 -2.27
CA ARG A 330 -4.17 22.96 -1.58
C ARG A 330 -2.88 22.52 -2.28
N LEU A 331 -2.84 21.32 -2.85
CA LEU A 331 -1.71 20.79 -3.60
C LEU A 331 -1.54 21.50 -4.96
N GLU A 332 -2.66 21.91 -5.57
CA GLU A 332 -2.73 22.68 -6.82
C GLU A 332 -2.52 24.18 -6.63
N ALA A 333 -2.69 24.70 -5.40
CA ALA A 333 -2.48 26.12 -5.11
C ALA A 333 -1.03 26.56 -5.44
N GLU A 334 -0.87 27.22 -6.58
CA GLU A 334 0.42 27.44 -7.23
C GLU A 334 1.35 28.41 -6.50
N ASP A 335 0.82 29.26 -5.60
CA ASP A 335 1.52 30.43 -5.05
C ASP A 335 1.92 30.34 -3.56
N ASP A 336 1.73 29.19 -2.90
CA ASP A 336 1.82 29.15 -1.42
C ASP A 336 2.93 28.22 -0.87
N TRP A 337 3.88 28.83 -0.15
CA TRP A 337 4.81 28.11 0.73
C TRP A 337 4.06 27.78 2.03
N PHE A 338 3.64 26.52 2.17
CA PHE A 338 2.83 26.12 3.31
C PHE A 338 3.54 25.11 4.22
N PHE A 339 3.09 25.11 5.47
CA PHE A 339 3.36 24.08 6.47
C PHE A 339 2.10 23.93 7.31
N GLU A 340 1.44 22.78 7.20
CA GLU A 340 0.13 22.55 7.81
C GLU A 340 0.00 21.10 8.30
N PRO A 341 -0.83 20.84 9.33
CA PRO A 341 -1.22 19.48 9.67
C PRO A 341 -2.19 18.92 8.63
N LEU A 342 -2.08 17.63 8.33
CA LEU A 342 -3.07 16.91 7.55
C LEU A 342 -4.30 16.57 8.40
N PRO A 343 -5.51 16.51 7.82
CA PRO A 343 -6.72 16.13 8.53
C PRO A 343 -6.63 14.71 9.09
N ALA A 344 -7.06 14.53 10.34
CA ALA A 344 -7.03 13.24 11.04
C ALA A 344 -7.83 12.14 10.30
N ALA A 345 -8.94 12.51 9.66
CA ALA A 345 -9.75 11.63 8.82
C ALA A 345 -8.97 11.07 7.61
N PHE A 346 -7.93 11.78 7.16
CA PHE A 346 -7.08 11.35 6.05
C PHE A 346 -5.88 10.51 6.51
N THR A 347 -5.42 10.72 7.75
CA THR A 347 -4.19 10.13 8.29
C THR A 347 -4.42 9.00 9.29
N GLY A 348 -5.69 8.66 9.60
CA GLY A 348 -6.03 7.68 10.63
C GLY A 348 -5.59 8.15 12.02
N ASP A 349 -5.89 9.39 12.36
CA ASP A 349 -5.53 10.06 13.63
C ASP A 349 -4.02 10.22 13.92
N SER A 350 -3.15 9.85 12.96
CA SER A 350 -1.72 10.09 13.06
C SER A 350 -1.40 11.59 12.91
N ALA A 351 -0.63 12.15 13.85
CA ALA A 351 -0.16 13.53 13.83
C ALA A 351 0.83 13.74 12.67
N THR A 352 0.29 14.18 11.55
CA THR A 352 0.98 14.19 10.27
C THR A 352 0.96 15.57 9.66
N PHE A 353 2.07 15.93 9.03
CA PHE A 353 2.30 17.26 8.47
C PHE A 353 2.76 17.13 7.03
N TRP A 354 2.45 18.16 6.26
CA TRP A 354 2.95 18.33 4.91
C TRP A 354 3.37 19.76 4.69
N CYS A 355 4.36 19.94 3.81
CA CYS A 355 4.90 21.26 3.53
C CYS A 355 5.61 21.35 2.20
N VAL A 356 5.80 22.58 1.74
CA VAL A 356 6.68 22.92 0.62
C VAL A 356 8.07 23.24 1.16
N VAL A 357 9.10 22.63 0.57
CA VAL A 357 10.51 22.89 0.88
C VAL A 357 11.30 23.15 -0.39
N ALA A 358 12.41 23.87 -0.26
CA ALA A 358 13.45 23.90 -1.28
C ALA A 358 14.46 22.78 -0.97
N LEU A 359 14.67 21.88 -1.92
CA LEU A 359 15.69 20.84 -1.85
C LEU A 359 16.86 21.21 -2.76
N SER A 360 18.08 21.06 -2.25
CA SER A 360 19.30 21.15 -3.03
C SER A 360 19.79 19.76 -3.40
N SER A 361 20.18 19.54 -4.65
CA SER A 361 20.83 18.30 -5.09
C SER A 361 22.10 17.97 -4.29
N THR A 362 22.76 18.98 -3.71
CA THR A 362 23.95 18.78 -2.86
C THR A 362 23.64 18.11 -1.53
N ASP A 363 22.43 18.28 -1.02
CA ASP A 363 22.00 17.75 0.28
C ASP A 363 21.42 16.34 0.16
N LEU A 364 21.09 15.92 -1.07
CA LEU A 364 20.53 14.62 -1.41
C LEU A 364 21.62 13.56 -1.64
N PRO A 365 21.37 12.29 -1.24
CA PRO A 365 22.26 11.18 -1.56
C PRO A 365 22.36 10.99 -3.08
N GLY A 366 23.56 10.71 -3.59
CA GLY A 366 23.74 10.53 -5.05
C GLY A 366 23.53 11.78 -5.92
N GLY A 367 23.15 12.93 -5.35
CA GLY A 367 22.85 14.14 -6.13
C GLY A 367 21.42 14.21 -6.66
N SER A 368 20.55 13.28 -6.24
CA SER A 368 19.16 13.20 -6.68
C SER A 368 18.27 12.61 -5.57
N LEU A 369 16.95 12.77 -5.71
CA LEU A 369 15.99 12.09 -4.87
C LEU A 369 16.15 10.56 -5.03
N PRO A 370 16.02 9.77 -3.95
CA PRO A 370 15.92 8.31 -4.04
C PRO A 370 14.71 7.91 -4.90
N GLY A 371 14.79 6.78 -5.61
CA GLY A 371 13.68 6.30 -6.46
C GLY A 371 12.35 6.16 -5.70
N ASP A 372 12.43 5.68 -4.45
CA ASP A 372 11.25 5.55 -3.59
C ASP A 372 10.66 6.89 -3.11
N GLY A 373 11.38 8.00 -3.29
CA GLY A 373 11.00 9.34 -2.86
C GLY A 373 10.99 9.53 -1.35
N VAL A 374 11.59 8.63 -0.57
CA VAL A 374 11.55 8.66 0.90
C VAL A 374 12.90 9.12 1.47
N LEU A 375 12.86 10.16 2.32
CA LEU A 375 14.02 10.83 2.89
C LEU A 375 13.92 10.89 4.42
N PRO A 376 15.02 10.73 5.16
CA PRO A 376 15.10 11.08 6.57
C PRO A 376 15.11 12.60 6.78
N LEU A 377 14.33 13.04 7.75
CA LEU A 377 14.09 14.45 8.09
C LEU A 377 14.43 14.72 9.56
N LEU A 378 14.90 15.93 9.84
CA LEU A 378 14.99 16.45 11.21
C LEU A 378 13.79 17.33 11.49
N THR A 379 13.00 16.95 12.48
CA THR A 379 11.74 17.60 12.83
C THR A 379 11.71 18.02 14.29
N CYS A 380 10.89 19.02 14.60
CA CYS A 380 10.59 19.39 15.98
C CYS A 380 9.78 18.28 16.66
N SER A 381 10.27 17.84 17.82
CA SER A 381 9.60 16.89 18.72
C SER A 381 8.20 17.39 19.12
N PRO A 382 7.27 16.48 19.45
CA PRO A 382 5.95 16.86 19.96
C PRO A 382 5.99 17.74 21.22
N ALA A 383 7.09 17.73 21.96
CA ALA A 383 7.30 18.55 23.16
C ALA A 383 7.70 20.01 22.86
N ALA A 384 7.94 20.38 21.59
CA ALA A 384 8.36 21.72 21.20
C ALA A 384 7.17 22.70 21.14
N LYS A 385 7.45 24.02 21.17
CA LYS A 385 6.43 25.07 20.96
C LYS A 385 5.77 25.02 19.58
N LYS A 386 6.46 24.43 18.60
CA LYS A 386 5.99 24.21 17.24
C LYS A 386 6.23 22.73 16.87
N PRO A 387 5.39 21.83 17.41
CA PRO A 387 5.57 20.40 17.21
C PRO A 387 5.40 20.03 15.74
N GLY A 388 6.25 19.12 15.26
CA GLY A 388 6.19 18.67 13.88
C GLY A 388 6.57 19.73 12.86
N GLU A 389 7.22 20.85 13.22
CA GLU A 389 7.84 21.76 12.25
C GLU A 389 9.08 21.10 11.65
N LEU A 390 9.22 21.15 10.32
CA LEU A 390 10.38 20.60 9.62
C LEU A 390 11.55 21.56 9.81
N LEU A 391 12.69 21.03 10.26
CA LEU A 391 13.90 21.82 10.44
C LEU A 391 14.80 21.73 9.21
N GLN A 392 15.07 20.51 8.74
CA GLN A 392 15.87 20.25 7.55
C GLN A 392 15.76 18.79 7.10
N VAL A 393 16.12 18.51 5.86
CA VAL A 393 16.46 17.15 5.41
C VAL A 393 17.77 16.74 6.08
N VAL A 394 17.89 15.49 6.51
CA VAL A 394 19.14 14.99 7.10
C VAL A 394 20.25 15.10 6.04
N PRO A 395 21.41 15.69 6.36
CA PRO A 395 22.49 15.83 5.38
C PRO A 395 23.00 14.47 4.89
N LYS A 396 23.33 14.34 3.61
CA LYS A 396 23.90 13.14 2.98
C LYS A 396 24.94 12.38 3.81
N ALA A 397 25.84 13.10 4.51
CA ALA A 397 26.90 12.49 5.32
C ALA A 397 26.38 11.62 6.48
N GLU A 398 25.13 11.82 6.89
CA GLU A 398 24.49 11.19 8.05
C GLU A 398 23.62 9.98 7.66
N TRP A 399 23.30 9.80 6.37
CA TRP A 399 22.44 8.71 5.88
C TRP A 399 23.06 7.31 6.02
N ALA A 400 24.39 7.22 6.12
CA ALA A 400 25.09 5.94 6.26
C ALA A 400 25.11 5.39 7.70
N ARG A 401 24.46 6.07 8.66
CA ARG A 401 24.41 5.61 10.05
C ARG A 401 23.40 4.47 10.21
N PRO A 402 23.75 3.37 10.90
CA PRO A 402 22.79 2.29 11.19
C PRO A 402 21.58 2.82 11.98
N GLY A 403 20.38 2.61 11.47
CA GLY A 403 19.12 3.05 12.09
C GLY A 403 18.49 4.32 11.49
N LEU A 404 19.03 4.82 10.37
CA LEU A 404 18.45 5.84 9.49
C LEU A 404 18.04 5.24 8.15
#